data_AF-A0A0G0KCZ6-F1
#
_entry.id   AF-A0A0G0KCZ6-F1
#
_cell.length_a   1.000
_cell.length_b   1.000
_cell.length_c   1.000
_cell.angle_alpha   90.00
_cell.angle_beta   90.00
_cell.angle_gamma   90.00
#
_symmetry.space_group_name_H-M   'P 1'
#
loop_
_entity.id
_entity.type
_entity.pdbx_description
1 polymer ?
#
loop_
_entity_poly.entity_id
_entity_poly.type
_entity_poly.pdbx_seq_one_letter_code
_entity_poly.pdbx_strand_id
1 'polypeptide(L)'
;MKKFLLFLAPLLIAITIFFGILFFLDRKTGKGALLVTSVPKSRVYLENKLIGTTPFCACDLARMVDVGNYTIKLVPLNGNLRPFEERITINKSTLTAVDKTFADNGEGDGNIIELMPLNNKKDVEVLIISLPDKANVFLDSNPVGITPLLLKQVSESDHDLRITRDGYKDKSVRIKTALGFRLSALVLLGVKADLSSPVASVSATPSPVVAVTKVLILNTEFGFLRVRESGSINSAEIAQVKPGESYELISEKEGWFKIKLTNDKVGWISSQYAVKK
;
A
#
# COMPACT_ATOMS: atom_id res chain seq x y z
N MET A 1 -41.16 -48.40 -23.61
CA MET A 1 -40.43 -47.13 -23.29
C MET A 1 -40.78 -46.55 -21.91
N LYS A 2 -42.04 -46.57 -21.45
CA LYS A 2 -42.44 -46.04 -20.11
C LYS A 2 -41.78 -46.74 -18.89
N LYS A 3 -41.47 -48.04 -18.96
CA LYS A 3 -40.81 -48.78 -17.87
C LYS A 3 -39.33 -48.39 -17.66
N PHE A 4 -38.66 -47.90 -18.71
CA PHE A 4 -37.26 -47.44 -18.63
C PHE A 4 -37.15 -46.09 -17.90
N LEU A 5 -38.18 -45.25 -18.02
CA LEU A 5 -38.29 -43.96 -17.33
C LEU A 5 -38.42 -44.12 -15.81
N LEU A 6 -39.07 -45.20 -15.34
CA LEU A 6 -39.25 -45.51 -13.92
C LEU A 6 -37.93 -45.89 -13.22
N PHE A 7 -36.97 -46.48 -13.94
CA PHE A 7 -35.64 -46.79 -13.40
C PHE A 7 -34.66 -45.62 -13.49
N LEU A 8 -34.87 -44.67 -14.41
CA LEU A 8 -34.00 -43.51 -14.58
C LEU A 8 -34.27 -42.40 -13.54
N ALA A 9 -35.52 -42.26 -13.09
CA ALA A 9 -35.93 -41.27 -12.10
C ALA A 9 -35.16 -41.34 -10.75
N PRO A 10 -35.00 -42.50 -10.10
CA PRO A 10 -34.24 -42.59 -8.84
C PRO A 10 -32.74 -42.28 -9.03
N LEU A 11 -32.16 -42.60 -10.20
CA LEU A 11 -30.77 -42.27 -10.52
C LEU A 11 -30.57 -40.75 -10.66
N LEU A 12 -31.48 -40.07 -11.35
CA LEU A 12 -31.47 -38.61 -11.47
C LEU A 12 -31.61 -37.92 -10.12
N ILE A 13 -32.50 -38.42 -9.25
CA ILE A 13 -32.67 -37.91 -7.89
C ILE A 13 -31.39 -38.11 -7.08
N ALA A 14 -30.78 -39.29 -7.11
CA ALA A 14 -29.51 -39.56 -6.43
C ALA A 14 -28.38 -38.64 -6.92
N ILE A 15 -28.30 -38.38 -8.23
CA ILE A 15 -27.33 -37.45 -8.82
C ILE A 15 -27.60 -36.02 -8.32
N THR A 16 -28.84 -35.55 -8.30
CA THR A 16 -29.16 -34.20 -7.78
C THR A 16 -28.88 -34.06 -6.29
N ILE A 17 -29.11 -35.11 -5.49
CA ILE A 17 -28.76 -35.14 -4.07
C ILE A 17 -27.24 -35.13 -3.91
N PHE A 18 -26.51 -35.91 -4.71
CA PHE A 18 -25.06 -35.97 -4.69
C PHE A 18 -24.43 -34.63 -5.08
N PHE A 19 -24.90 -34.00 -6.16
CA PHE A 19 -24.46 -32.65 -6.54
C PHE A 19 -24.91 -31.58 -5.54
N GLY A 20 -26.08 -31.72 -4.93
CA GLY A 20 -26.54 -30.83 -3.86
C GLY A 20 -25.66 -30.95 -2.60
N ILE A 21 -25.26 -32.17 -2.24
CA ILE A 21 -24.33 -32.46 -1.14
C ILE A 21 -22.93 -31.93 -1.47
N LEU A 22 -22.43 -32.16 -2.68
CA LEU A 22 -21.14 -31.61 -3.14
C LEU A 22 -21.14 -30.08 -3.13
N PHE A 23 -22.22 -29.45 -3.61
CA PHE A 23 -22.39 -28.01 -3.56
C PHE A 23 -22.43 -27.45 -2.13
N PHE A 24 -23.01 -28.21 -1.19
CA PHE A 24 -23.00 -27.86 0.23
C PHE A 24 -21.63 -28.09 0.91
N LEU A 25 -20.90 -29.12 0.51
CA LEU A 25 -19.55 -29.46 1.01
C LEU A 25 -18.48 -28.48 0.51
N ASP A 26 -18.66 -27.90 -0.67
CA ASP A 26 -17.71 -26.95 -1.28
C ASP A 26 -17.83 -25.52 -0.71
N ARG A 27 -18.82 -25.27 0.16
CA ARG A 27 -18.81 -24.04 0.97
C ARG A 27 -17.59 -24.10 1.89
N LYS A 28 -16.66 -23.16 1.72
CA LYS A 28 -15.55 -22.91 2.66
C LYS A 28 -16.11 -22.55 4.04
N THR A 29 -16.50 -23.57 4.79
CA THR A 29 -17.05 -23.45 6.13
C THR A 29 -15.92 -23.21 7.12
N GLY A 30 -16.09 -22.19 7.95
CA GLY A 30 -15.10 -21.82 8.94
C GLY A 30 -15.37 -20.44 9.49
N LYS A 31 -14.61 -20.09 10.53
CA LYS A 31 -14.63 -18.77 11.12
C LYS A 31 -13.21 -18.19 11.18
N GLY A 32 -13.10 -16.88 11.14
CA GLY A 32 -11.87 -16.11 11.33
C GLY A 32 -12.06 -15.04 12.40
N ALA A 33 -10.95 -14.59 12.96
CA ALA A 33 -10.94 -13.50 13.92
C ALA A 33 -10.92 -12.14 13.19
N LEU A 34 -11.60 -11.16 13.75
CA LEU A 34 -11.58 -9.78 13.26
C LEU A 34 -11.21 -8.84 14.40
N LEU A 35 -10.13 -8.07 14.22
CA LEU A 35 -9.73 -6.99 15.10
C LEU A 35 -9.85 -5.65 14.37
N VAL A 36 -10.51 -4.69 15.00
CA VAL A 36 -10.73 -3.35 14.42
C VAL A 36 -10.39 -2.28 15.45
N THR A 37 -9.43 -1.43 15.11
CA THR A 37 -9.02 -0.27 15.90
C THR A 37 -9.24 1.01 15.12
N SER A 38 -9.52 2.10 15.83
CA SER A 38 -9.53 3.41 15.20
C SER A 38 -9.30 4.54 16.18
N VAL A 39 -8.79 5.65 15.65
CA VAL A 39 -8.68 6.93 16.35
C VAL A 39 -9.30 8.02 15.47
N PRO A 40 -10.34 8.76 15.91
CA PRO A 40 -11.06 8.60 17.17
C PRO A 40 -11.93 7.32 17.17
N LYS A 41 -12.58 7.07 18.31
CA LYS A 41 -13.49 5.93 18.49
C LYS A 41 -14.61 5.96 17.44
N SER A 42 -14.89 4.82 16.83
CA SER A 42 -15.82 4.69 15.70
C SER A 42 -16.83 3.57 15.92
N ARG A 43 -18.03 3.69 15.34
CA ARG A 43 -18.95 2.58 15.10
C ARG A 43 -18.38 1.68 14.01
N VAL A 44 -18.48 0.37 14.20
CA VAL A 44 -18.00 -0.65 13.27
C VAL A 44 -19.20 -1.34 12.64
N TYR A 45 -19.29 -1.27 11.32
CA TYR A 45 -20.29 -1.95 10.51
C TYR A 45 -19.61 -3.00 9.64
N LEU A 46 -20.25 -4.14 9.49
CA LEU A 46 -19.86 -5.21 8.57
C LEU A 46 -21.08 -5.55 7.71
N GLU A 47 -20.97 -5.40 6.39
CA GLU A 47 -22.11 -5.54 5.47
C GLU A 47 -23.30 -4.66 5.88
N ASN A 48 -23.02 -3.39 6.21
CA ASN A 48 -23.98 -2.41 6.72
C ASN A 48 -24.66 -2.74 8.06
N LYS A 49 -24.35 -3.89 8.67
CA LYS A 49 -24.83 -4.25 10.02
C LYS A 49 -23.87 -3.72 11.08
N LEU A 50 -24.40 -2.98 12.05
CA LEU A 50 -23.61 -2.54 13.21
C LEU A 50 -23.18 -3.76 14.05
N ILE A 51 -21.88 -3.95 14.23
CA ILE A 51 -21.32 -5.05 15.03
C ILE A 51 -20.69 -4.58 16.35
N GLY A 52 -20.39 -3.29 16.48
CA GLY A 52 -19.85 -2.74 17.73
C GLY A 52 -19.21 -1.36 17.56
N THR A 53 -18.29 -1.02 18.46
CA THR A 53 -17.45 0.19 18.40
C THR A 53 -15.99 -0.14 18.60
N THR A 54 -15.07 0.63 18.03
CA THR A 54 -13.63 0.43 18.23
C THR A 54 -13.19 0.74 19.67
N PRO A 55 -12.14 0.08 20.21
CA PRO A 55 -11.57 -1.16 19.69
C PRO A 55 -12.59 -2.30 19.74
N PHE A 56 -12.70 -3.06 18.65
CA PHE A 56 -13.61 -4.19 18.51
C PHE A 56 -12.79 -5.45 18.21
N CYS A 57 -13.03 -6.54 18.94
CA CYS A 57 -12.37 -7.83 18.75
C CYS A 57 -13.44 -8.93 18.72
N ALA A 58 -13.60 -9.57 17.56
CA ALA A 58 -14.33 -10.81 17.36
C ALA A 58 -13.32 -11.96 17.31
N CYS A 59 -12.67 -12.21 18.45
CA CYS A 59 -11.44 -13.01 18.54
C CYS A 59 -11.63 -14.32 19.31
N ASP A 60 -12.68 -14.42 20.13
CA ASP A 60 -13.12 -15.67 20.75
C ASP A 60 -14.01 -16.48 19.80
N LEU A 61 -14.00 -17.79 19.99
CA LEU A 61 -14.71 -18.76 19.13
C LEU A 61 -16.21 -18.46 18.96
N ALA A 62 -16.85 -17.88 19.99
CA ALA A 62 -18.28 -17.56 19.94
C ALA A 62 -18.58 -16.35 19.05
N ARG A 63 -17.69 -15.33 19.05
CA ARG A 63 -17.86 -14.08 18.31
C ARG A 63 -17.13 -14.01 16.97
N MET A 64 -16.26 -14.97 16.66
CA MET A 64 -15.59 -15.03 15.35
C MET A 64 -16.57 -14.94 14.19
N VAL A 65 -16.11 -14.30 13.10
CA VAL A 65 -16.88 -14.00 11.90
C VAL A 65 -16.77 -15.17 10.93
N ASP A 66 -17.85 -15.47 10.22
CA ASP A 66 -17.82 -16.50 9.17
C ASP A 66 -16.82 -16.12 8.07
N VAL A 67 -16.28 -17.15 7.41
CA VAL A 67 -15.35 -16.96 6.29
C VAL A 67 -16.08 -16.34 5.10
N GLY A 68 -15.48 -15.30 4.52
CA GLY A 68 -16.09 -14.59 3.40
C GLY A 68 -15.42 -13.26 3.08
N ASN A 69 -15.93 -12.61 2.04
CA ASN A 69 -15.57 -11.24 1.69
C ASN A 69 -16.64 -10.32 2.25
N TYR A 70 -16.21 -9.25 2.91
CA TYR A 70 -17.09 -8.31 3.57
C TYR A 70 -16.68 -6.87 3.26
N THR A 71 -17.64 -5.97 3.24
CA THR A 71 -17.41 -4.53 3.30
C THR A 71 -17.41 -4.12 4.77
N ILE A 72 -16.28 -3.61 5.26
CA ILE A 72 -16.17 -3.00 6.59
C ILE A 72 -16.34 -1.49 6.46
N LYS A 73 -17.11 -0.91 7.38
CA LYS A 73 -17.32 0.54 7.45
C LYS A 73 -17.14 1.06 8.87
N LEU A 74 -16.30 2.08 9.01
CA LEU A 74 -16.01 2.76 10.26
C LEU A 74 -16.57 4.18 10.21
N VAL A 75 -17.40 4.52 11.19
CA VAL A 75 -18.00 5.86 11.33
C VAL A 75 -17.57 6.46 12.66
N PRO A 76 -16.74 7.52 12.67
CA PRO A 76 -16.35 8.23 13.89
C PRO A 76 -17.56 8.61 14.75
N LEU A 77 -17.44 8.40 16.07
CA LEU A 77 -18.51 8.75 17.03
C LEU A 77 -18.64 10.25 17.22
N ASN A 78 -17.53 10.97 17.11
CA ASN A 78 -17.42 12.40 17.34
C ASN A 78 -16.74 13.06 16.14
N GLY A 79 -17.08 14.33 15.90
CA GLY A 79 -16.56 15.13 14.78
C GLY A 79 -17.29 14.90 13.46
N ASN A 80 -16.85 15.59 12.41
CA ASN A 80 -17.44 15.52 11.07
C ASN A 80 -16.50 14.82 10.06
N LEU A 81 -15.79 13.80 10.53
CA LEU A 81 -14.83 13.04 9.74
C LEU A 81 -15.56 12.07 8.81
N ARG A 82 -15.09 11.97 7.56
CA ARG A 82 -15.68 11.08 6.55
C ARG A 82 -15.58 9.61 7.00
N PRO A 83 -16.65 8.81 6.86
CA PRO A 83 -16.58 7.38 7.09
C PRO A 83 -15.47 6.72 6.25
N PHE A 84 -14.83 5.72 6.84
CA PHE A 84 -13.90 4.84 6.13
C PHE A 84 -14.67 3.58 5.73
N GLU A 85 -14.52 3.15 4.48
CA GLU A 85 -15.18 1.95 3.96
C GLU A 85 -14.17 1.20 3.08
N GLU A 86 -13.99 -0.09 3.34
CA GLU A 86 -13.14 -0.94 2.52
C GLU A 86 -13.63 -2.39 2.46
N ARG A 87 -13.16 -3.14 1.46
CA ARG A 87 -13.35 -4.59 1.38
C ARG A 87 -12.27 -5.32 2.18
N ILE A 88 -12.71 -6.30 2.95
CA ILE A 88 -11.86 -7.22 3.69
C ILE A 88 -12.24 -8.67 3.43
N THR A 89 -11.27 -9.56 3.60
CA THR A 89 -11.44 -11.01 3.54
C THR A 89 -11.22 -11.60 4.93
N ILE A 90 -12.18 -12.39 5.39
CA ILE A 90 -12.04 -13.22 6.60
C ILE A 90 -11.69 -14.64 6.18
N ASN A 91 -10.47 -15.10 6.50
CA ASN A 91 -10.03 -16.47 6.24
C ASN A 91 -10.11 -17.35 7.49
N LYS A 92 -10.32 -18.65 7.27
CA LYS A 92 -10.49 -19.65 8.34
C LYS A 92 -9.27 -19.68 9.24
N SER A 93 -9.50 -19.61 10.57
CA SER A 93 -8.44 -19.73 11.58
C SER A 93 -7.32 -18.70 11.45
N THR A 94 -7.61 -17.54 10.87
CA THR A 94 -6.68 -16.42 10.75
C THR A 94 -7.27 -15.15 11.36
N LEU A 95 -6.41 -14.19 11.65
CA LEU A 95 -6.80 -12.85 12.06
C LEU A 95 -6.80 -11.90 10.86
N THR A 96 -7.90 -11.19 10.68
CA THR A 96 -7.96 -9.97 9.86
C THR A 96 -7.93 -8.77 10.80
N ALA A 97 -6.98 -7.87 10.59
CA ALA A 97 -6.80 -6.68 11.42
C ALA A 97 -6.97 -5.41 10.59
N VAL A 98 -7.82 -4.50 11.06
CA VAL A 98 -8.11 -3.21 10.43
C VAL A 98 -7.78 -2.11 11.43
N ASP A 99 -6.88 -1.20 11.05
CA ASP A 99 -6.55 -0.02 11.84
C ASP A 99 -6.79 1.25 11.01
N LYS A 100 -7.38 2.26 11.65
CA LYS A 100 -7.66 3.55 11.00
C LYS A 100 -7.46 4.72 11.95
N THR A 101 -6.53 5.59 11.60
CA THR A 101 -6.43 6.94 12.16
C THR A 101 -7.13 7.91 11.23
N PHE A 102 -8.24 8.51 11.67
CA PHE A 102 -8.92 9.55 10.92
C PHE A 102 -8.27 10.91 11.20
N ALA A 103 -8.19 11.71 10.15
CA ALA A 103 -7.88 13.13 10.24
C ALA A 103 -8.50 13.82 9.02
N ASP A 104 -8.64 15.14 9.10
CA ASP A 104 -9.11 15.97 8.00
C ASP A 104 -8.08 16.03 6.85
N ASN A 105 -8.50 16.56 5.71
CA ASN A 105 -7.64 16.89 4.56
C ASN A 105 -6.76 15.73 4.04
N GLY A 106 -7.16 14.48 4.27
CA GLY A 106 -6.40 13.31 3.82
C GLY A 106 -5.17 13.00 4.66
N GLU A 107 -4.99 13.64 5.81
CA GLU A 107 -3.90 13.35 6.74
C GLU A 107 -4.11 12.03 7.49
N GLY A 108 -5.31 11.45 7.44
CA GLY A 108 -5.61 10.21 8.13
C GLY A 108 -4.93 9.02 7.46
N ASP A 109 -4.30 8.16 8.25
CA ASP A 109 -3.63 6.94 7.81
C ASP A 109 -4.35 5.67 8.29
N GLY A 110 -3.87 4.49 7.89
CA GLY A 110 -4.46 3.22 8.30
C GLY A 110 -3.77 2.01 7.68
N ASN A 111 -4.20 0.82 8.06
CA ASN A 111 -3.75 -0.42 7.45
C ASN A 111 -4.77 -1.54 7.60
N ILE A 112 -4.77 -2.46 6.64
CA ILE A 112 -5.53 -3.71 6.68
C ILE A 112 -4.53 -4.85 6.50
N ILE A 113 -4.54 -5.80 7.44
CA ILE A 113 -3.71 -7.00 7.41
C ILE A 113 -4.62 -8.22 7.30
N GLU A 114 -4.38 -9.04 6.29
CA GLU A 114 -5.12 -10.27 6.03
C GLU A 114 -4.15 -11.43 5.85
N LEU A 115 -4.41 -12.56 6.48
CA LEU A 115 -3.64 -13.78 6.23
C LEU A 115 -4.45 -14.70 5.32
N MET A 116 -3.84 -15.12 4.21
CA MET A 116 -4.42 -16.01 3.23
C MET A 116 -3.65 -17.35 3.24
N PRO A 117 -4.31 -18.50 3.38
CA PRO A 117 -3.61 -19.78 3.34
C PRO A 117 -3.02 -20.04 1.95
N LEU A 118 -1.77 -20.52 1.93
CA LEU A 118 -1.08 -20.98 0.73
C LEU A 118 -1.28 -22.49 0.52
N ASN A 119 -1.13 -22.90 -0.75
CA ASN A 119 -1.15 -24.30 -1.14
C ASN A 119 0.07 -25.04 -0.56
N ASN A 120 1.25 -24.44 -0.66
CA ASN A 120 2.47 -24.99 -0.09
C ASN A 120 2.63 -24.50 1.36
N LYS A 121 2.69 -25.44 2.30
CA LYS A 121 2.78 -25.15 3.74
C LYS A 121 4.17 -24.71 4.22
N LYS A 122 5.17 -24.76 3.34
CA LYS A 122 6.52 -24.28 3.63
C LYS A 122 6.77 -22.84 3.15
N ASP A 123 5.88 -22.31 2.34
CA ASP A 123 6.04 -20.96 1.80
C ASP A 123 5.53 -19.93 2.80
N VAL A 124 6.23 -18.80 2.85
CA VAL A 124 5.83 -17.59 3.56
C VAL A 124 5.93 -16.45 2.55
N GLU A 125 4.81 -15.79 2.33
CA GLU A 125 4.74 -14.69 1.37
C GLU A 125 4.19 -13.43 2.05
N VAL A 126 4.67 -12.27 1.60
CA VAL A 126 4.13 -10.97 2.03
C VAL A 126 3.81 -10.16 0.79
N LEU A 127 2.53 -9.84 0.61
CA LEU A 127 2.05 -8.92 -0.41
C LEU A 127 1.83 -7.55 0.23
N ILE A 128 2.55 -6.54 -0.25
CA ILE A 128 2.49 -5.17 0.24
C ILE A 128 1.85 -4.29 -0.84
N ILE A 129 0.77 -3.62 -0.48
CA ILE A 129 0.04 -2.66 -1.31
C ILE A 129 -0.06 -1.36 -0.52
N SER A 130 0.07 -0.22 -1.19
CA SER A 130 -0.13 1.07 -0.56
C SER A 130 -1.11 1.93 -1.35
N LEU A 131 -1.74 2.86 -0.62
CA LEU A 131 -2.48 3.98 -1.19
C LEU A 131 -1.88 5.29 -0.64
N PRO A 132 -1.30 6.15 -1.52
CA PRO A 132 -1.14 5.99 -2.96
C PRO A 132 -0.20 4.83 -3.33
N ASP A 133 -0.26 4.41 -4.60
CA ASP A 133 0.64 3.40 -5.15
C ASP A 133 2.10 3.89 -5.25
N LYS A 134 3.00 2.97 -5.61
CA LYS A 134 4.42 3.26 -5.88
C LYS A 134 5.14 3.89 -4.69
N ALA A 135 4.86 3.40 -3.49
CA ALA A 135 5.57 3.77 -2.27
C ALA A 135 6.79 2.87 -2.06
N ASN A 136 7.85 3.42 -1.48
CA ASN A 136 9.04 2.64 -1.11
C ASN A 136 8.71 1.75 0.09
N VAL A 137 9.22 0.52 0.04
CA VAL A 137 8.98 -0.51 1.05
C VAL A 137 10.29 -0.87 1.73
N PHE A 138 10.27 -0.88 3.05
CA PHE A 138 11.36 -1.37 3.88
C PHE A 138 10.84 -2.48 4.80
N LEU A 139 11.59 -3.58 4.89
CA LEU A 139 11.34 -4.67 5.83
C LEU A 139 12.53 -4.76 6.79
N ASP A 140 12.27 -4.59 8.09
CA ASP A 140 13.30 -4.58 9.14
C ASP A 140 14.43 -3.60 8.83
N SER A 141 14.05 -2.38 8.45
CA SER A 141 14.95 -1.29 7.99
C SER A 141 15.64 -1.51 6.64
N ASN A 142 15.59 -2.71 6.05
CA ASN A 142 16.18 -2.99 4.74
C ASN A 142 15.24 -2.54 3.61
N PRO A 143 15.70 -1.77 2.62
CA PRO A 143 14.89 -1.45 1.44
C PRO A 143 14.66 -2.71 0.61
N VAL A 144 13.40 -3.05 0.34
CA VAL A 144 13.01 -4.30 -0.37
C VAL A 144 12.31 -4.06 -1.71
N GLY A 145 11.83 -2.85 -1.98
CA GLY A 145 11.24 -2.52 -3.27
C GLY A 145 10.21 -1.39 -3.22
N ILE A 146 9.28 -1.41 -4.17
CA ILE A 146 8.23 -0.40 -4.37
C ILE A 146 6.86 -1.11 -4.50
N THR A 147 5.80 -0.55 -3.93
CA THR A 147 4.45 -1.13 -4.00
C THR A 147 3.81 -1.00 -5.40
N PRO A 148 2.95 -1.96 -5.80
CA PRO A 148 2.66 -3.23 -5.13
C PRO A 148 3.84 -4.22 -5.23
N LEU A 149 4.16 -4.89 -4.12
CA LEU A 149 5.33 -5.76 -3.99
C LEU A 149 4.95 -7.11 -3.37
N LEU A 150 5.33 -8.21 -4.02
CA LEU A 150 5.23 -9.55 -3.45
C LEU A 150 6.63 -10.03 -3.06
N LEU A 151 6.84 -10.24 -1.76
CA LEU A 151 8.02 -10.90 -1.22
C LEU A 151 7.72 -12.39 -1.04
N LYS A 152 8.63 -13.24 -1.53
CA LYS A 152 8.58 -14.69 -1.35
C LYS A 152 9.67 -15.12 -0.38
N GLN A 153 9.43 -16.20 0.36
CA GLN A 153 10.39 -16.80 1.29
C GLN A 153 10.84 -15.83 2.40
N VAL A 154 9.90 -15.05 2.92
CA VAL A 154 10.15 -14.24 4.12
C VAL A 154 10.30 -15.16 5.34
N SER A 155 11.15 -14.81 6.30
CA SER A 155 11.26 -15.59 7.53
C SER A 155 9.92 -15.60 8.30
N GLU A 156 9.64 -16.68 9.03
CA GLU A 156 8.52 -16.75 9.99
C GLU A 156 8.92 -16.01 11.27
N SER A 157 8.49 -14.75 11.41
CA SER A 157 8.82 -13.89 12.56
C SER A 157 7.87 -12.70 12.63
N ASP A 158 8.01 -11.92 13.70
CA ASP A 158 7.55 -10.54 13.70
C ASP A 158 8.54 -9.69 12.86
N HIS A 159 7.99 -8.75 12.09
CA HIS A 159 8.73 -7.84 11.20
C HIS A 159 8.22 -6.40 11.34
N ASP A 160 9.11 -5.43 11.12
CA ASP A 160 8.74 -4.01 10.95
C ASP A 160 8.62 -3.70 9.45
N LEU A 161 7.40 -3.44 9.00
CA LEU A 161 7.12 -2.99 7.65
C LEU A 161 6.98 -1.47 7.64
N ARG A 162 7.94 -0.77 7.02
CA ARG A 162 7.89 0.69 6.85
C ARG A 162 7.63 1.06 5.40
N ILE A 163 6.63 1.91 5.19
CA ILE A 163 6.22 2.43 3.88
C ILE A 163 6.46 3.93 3.83
N THR A 164 7.13 4.41 2.77
CA THR A 164 7.39 5.84 2.59
C THR A 164 7.02 6.31 1.18
N ARG A 165 6.49 7.53 1.09
CA ARG A 165 6.16 8.18 -0.18
C ARG A 165 6.30 9.68 -0.03
N ASP A 166 6.93 10.31 -1.02
CA ASP A 166 7.06 11.77 -1.07
C ASP A 166 5.69 12.45 -0.96
N GLY A 167 5.60 13.42 -0.05
CA GLY A 167 4.37 14.13 0.29
C GLY A 167 3.43 13.45 1.28
N TYR A 168 3.76 12.23 1.72
CA TYR A 168 2.99 11.48 2.70
C TYR A 168 3.77 11.25 3.98
N LYS A 169 3.07 11.02 5.08
CA LYS A 169 3.62 10.57 6.35
C LYS A 169 4.12 9.14 6.18
N ASP A 170 5.30 8.87 6.73
CA ASP A 170 5.83 7.52 6.79
C ASP A 170 4.93 6.68 7.73
N LYS A 171 4.67 5.42 7.34
CA LYS A 171 3.88 4.49 8.16
C LYS A 171 4.73 3.25 8.44
N SER A 172 4.91 2.93 9.71
CA SER A 172 5.44 1.65 10.17
C SER A 172 4.31 0.77 10.71
N VAL A 173 4.31 -0.49 10.33
CA VAL A 173 3.32 -1.50 10.74
C VAL A 173 4.09 -2.74 11.19
N ARG A 174 3.81 -3.21 12.41
CA ARG A 174 4.32 -4.52 12.86
C ARG A 174 3.45 -5.62 12.28
N ILE A 175 4.08 -6.53 11.54
CA ILE A 175 3.42 -7.68 10.93
C ILE A 175 4.01 -8.96 11.49
N LYS A 176 3.20 -10.02 11.51
CA LYS A 176 3.65 -11.36 11.91
C LYS A 176 3.43 -12.33 10.76
N THR A 177 4.51 -12.89 10.24
CA THR A 177 4.47 -13.89 9.17
C THR A 177 4.37 -15.29 9.77
N ALA A 178 3.80 -16.23 9.01
CA ALA A 178 3.59 -17.61 9.46
C ALA A 178 3.73 -18.59 8.28
N LEU A 179 4.24 -19.80 8.55
CA LEU A 179 4.39 -20.85 7.54
C LEU A 179 3.06 -21.23 6.89
N GLY A 180 3.07 -21.33 5.56
CA GLY A 180 1.90 -21.72 4.77
C GLY A 180 0.87 -20.62 4.63
N PHE A 181 1.24 -19.37 4.89
CA PHE A 181 0.38 -18.20 4.72
C PHE A 181 1.05 -17.11 3.88
N ARG A 182 0.22 -16.41 3.12
CA ARG A 182 0.53 -15.11 2.55
C ARG A 182 -0.10 -14.04 3.44
N LEU A 183 0.71 -13.14 3.96
CA LEU A 183 0.22 -11.92 4.59
C LEU A 183 0.00 -10.86 3.52
N SER A 184 -1.22 -10.34 3.40
CA SER A 184 -1.56 -9.20 2.57
C SER A 184 -1.67 -7.96 3.44
N ALA A 185 -0.84 -6.96 3.19
CA ALA A 185 -0.83 -5.68 3.88
C ALA A 185 -1.23 -4.56 2.91
N LEU A 186 -2.42 -3.99 3.13
CA LEU A 186 -2.84 -2.75 2.48
C LEU A 186 -2.56 -1.59 3.44
N VAL A 187 -1.69 -0.66 3.03
CA VAL A 187 -1.27 0.48 3.85
C VAL A 187 -1.80 1.79 3.26
N LEU A 188 -2.57 2.53 4.05
CA LEU A 188 -3.13 3.84 3.68
C LEU A 188 -2.24 4.93 4.28
N LEU A 189 -1.56 5.70 3.44
CA LEU A 189 -0.70 6.78 3.90
C LEU A 189 -1.49 8.09 4.02
N GLY A 190 -1.29 8.78 5.14
CA GLY A 190 -1.82 10.14 5.32
C GLY A 190 -0.92 11.18 4.67
N VAL A 191 -1.48 12.23 4.09
CA VAL A 191 -0.73 13.36 3.53
C VAL A 191 -0.02 14.14 4.65
N LYS A 192 1.13 14.75 4.36
CA LYS A 192 1.79 15.71 5.27
C LYS A 192 1.07 17.06 5.21
N ALA A 193 0.74 17.64 6.37
CA ALA A 193 -0.04 18.88 6.48
C ALA A 193 0.50 20.04 5.60
N ASP A 194 1.81 20.11 5.40
CA ASP A 194 2.50 21.15 4.61
C ASP A 194 2.09 21.21 3.12
N LEU A 195 1.44 20.16 2.59
CA LEU A 195 0.99 20.08 1.19
C LEU A 195 -0.53 20.22 1.03
N SER A 196 -1.27 20.41 2.12
CA SER A 196 -2.74 20.49 2.11
C SER A 196 -3.27 21.92 1.98
N SER A 197 -2.40 22.91 1.80
CA SER A 197 -2.84 24.28 1.50
C SER A 197 -3.49 24.33 0.12
N PRO A 198 -4.74 24.81 -0.01
CA PRO A 198 -5.40 24.89 -1.29
C PRO A 198 -4.66 25.88 -2.19
N VAL A 199 -4.26 25.40 -3.37
CA VAL A 199 -3.88 26.25 -4.50
C VAL A 199 -5.13 26.99 -4.95
N ALA A 200 -5.42 28.14 -4.34
CA ALA A 200 -6.41 29.09 -4.83
C ALA A 200 -6.10 30.51 -4.32
N SER A 201 -5.30 31.24 -5.10
CA SER A 201 -5.57 32.60 -5.60
C SER A 201 -4.25 33.31 -5.86
N VAL A 202 -4.08 33.69 -7.12
CA VAL A 202 -3.01 34.57 -7.59
C VAL A 202 -3.20 35.91 -6.87
N SER A 203 -2.34 36.22 -5.91
CA SER A 203 -2.13 37.59 -5.44
C SER A 203 -0.66 37.78 -5.16
N ALA A 204 0.02 38.42 -6.09
CA ALA A 204 1.39 38.87 -5.93
C ALA A 204 1.49 39.80 -4.72
N THR A 205 2.43 39.59 -3.80
CA THR A 205 3.66 40.39 -3.49
C THR A 205 4.30 39.81 -2.20
N PRO A 206 5.57 40.10 -1.85
CA PRO A 206 6.65 39.11 -1.80
C PRO A 206 7.07 38.72 -0.37
N SER A 207 7.50 37.48 -0.16
CA SER A 207 8.27 37.04 1.02
C SER A 207 8.99 35.73 0.74
N PRO A 208 10.02 35.42 1.55
CA PRO A 208 11.43 35.62 1.27
C PRO A 208 12.02 34.55 0.34
N VAL A 209 13.01 34.95 -0.45
CA VAL A 209 13.76 34.07 -1.36
C VAL A 209 14.53 33.03 -0.54
N VAL A 210 14.03 31.79 -0.50
CA VAL A 210 14.90 30.64 -0.24
C VAL A 210 15.86 30.58 -1.41
N ALA A 211 17.15 30.83 -1.14
CA ALA A 211 18.19 30.80 -2.15
C ALA A 211 18.30 29.38 -2.71
N VAL A 212 17.64 29.14 -3.83
CA VAL A 212 17.77 27.91 -4.59
C VAL A 212 19.14 27.94 -5.25
N THR A 213 20.09 27.19 -4.68
CA THR A 213 21.43 27.01 -5.26
C THR A 213 21.26 26.37 -6.63
N LYS A 214 21.76 27.04 -7.67
CA LYS A 214 21.66 26.54 -9.04
C LYS A 214 22.98 25.88 -9.43
N VAL A 215 22.93 25.04 -10.45
CA VAL A 215 24.11 24.49 -11.10
C VAL A 215 24.12 24.97 -12.54
N LEU A 216 25.19 25.64 -12.94
CA LEU A 216 25.46 26.01 -14.33
C LEU A 216 26.17 24.86 -15.04
N ILE A 217 25.67 24.46 -16.20
CA ILE A 217 26.34 23.47 -17.06
C ILE A 217 27.48 24.16 -17.83
N LEU A 218 28.70 23.65 -17.65
CA LEU A 218 29.90 24.15 -18.32
C LEU A 218 29.98 23.63 -19.76
N ASN A 219 30.88 24.22 -20.55
CA ASN A 219 31.10 23.77 -21.91
C ASN A 219 31.67 22.35 -21.94
N THR A 220 31.07 21.50 -22.76
CA THR A 220 31.49 20.11 -22.98
C THR A 220 31.92 19.94 -24.41
N GLU A 221 32.89 19.05 -24.68
CA GLU A 221 33.41 18.79 -26.04
C GLU A 221 32.32 18.42 -27.06
N PHE A 222 31.22 17.83 -26.60
CA PHE A 222 30.11 17.36 -27.44
C PHE A 222 28.92 18.32 -27.49
N GLY A 223 29.00 19.49 -26.84
CA GLY A 223 27.90 20.47 -26.80
C GLY A 223 26.68 20.06 -25.97
N PHE A 224 26.75 18.98 -25.19
CA PHE A 224 25.73 18.54 -24.24
C PHE A 224 26.33 17.74 -23.08
N LEU A 225 25.67 17.80 -21.91
CA LEU A 225 25.94 16.98 -20.74
C LEU A 225 24.81 15.97 -20.54
N ARG A 226 25.18 14.70 -20.30
CA ARG A 226 24.24 13.60 -20.08
C ARG A 226 23.70 13.64 -18.67
N VAL A 227 22.39 13.46 -18.54
CA VAL A 227 21.68 13.29 -17.29
C VAL A 227 21.36 11.82 -17.11
N ARG A 228 21.77 11.24 -16.00
CA ARG A 228 21.61 9.82 -15.70
C ARG A 228 20.62 9.57 -14.57
N GLU A 229 20.08 8.37 -14.52
CA GLU A 229 19.12 7.96 -13.49
C GLU A 229 19.75 7.90 -12.08
N SER A 230 21.05 7.56 -12.00
CA SER A 230 21.84 7.54 -10.77
C SER A 230 23.23 8.17 -10.97
N GLY A 231 23.88 8.56 -9.88
CA GLY A 231 25.23 9.15 -9.87
C GLY A 231 26.33 8.13 -10.19
N SER A 232 26.28 7.53 -11.37
CA SER A 232 27.23 6.53 -11.86
C SER A 232 27.31 6.56 -13.39
N ILE A 233 28.50 6.35 -13.94
CA ILE A 233 28.73 6.27 -15.39
C ILE A 233 28.06 5.05 -16.04
N ASN A 234 27.71 4.03 -15.26
CA ASN A 234 27.05 2.81 -15.71
C ASN A 234 25.52 2.92 -15.71
N SER A 235 24.97 4.04 -15.21
CA SER A 235 23.53 4.26 -15.12
C SER A 235 22.91 4.66 -16.45
N ALA A 236 21.63 4.33 -16.68
CA ALA A 236 20.91 4.71 -17.88
C ALA A 236 20.87 6.25 -18.06
N GLU A 237 21.05 6.69 -19.29
CA GLU A 237 20.88 8.09 -19.68
C GLU A 237 19.38 8.39 -19.84
N ILE A 238 18.89 9.38 -19.11
CA ILE A 238 17.47 9.73 -19.06
C ILE A 238 17.16 11.06 -19.75
N ALA A 239 18.18 11.91 -19.94
CA ALA A 239 18.07 13.18 -20.67
C ALA A 239 19.46 13.73 -21.05
N GLN A 240 19.47 14.80 -21.83
CA GLN A 240 20.65 15.60 -22.14
C GLN A 240 20.34 17.08 -21.88
N VAL A 241 21.32 17.80 -21.35
CA VAL A 241 21.25 19.25 -21.06
C VAL A 241 22.36 19.99 -21.78
N LYS A 242 22.15 21.25 -22.15
CA LYS A 242 23.10 22.01 -22.96
C LYS A 242 24.01 22.88 -22.08
N PRO A 243 25.26 23.14 -22.51
CA PRO A 243 26.12 24.13 -21.89
C PRO A 243 25.46 25.51 -21.81
N GLY A 244 25.70 26.22 -20.70
CA GLY A 244 25.10 27.52 -20.43
C GLY A 244 23.72 27.46 -19.77
N GLU A 245 23.05 26.30 -19.77
CA GLU A 245 21.81 26.11 -19.04
C GLU A 245 22.07 26.01 -17.53
N SER A 246 21.11 26.46 -16.73
CA SER A 246 21.20 26.42 -15.27
C SER A 246 20.02 25.65 -14.69
N TYR A 247 20.31 24.72 -13.79
CA TYR A 247 19.32 23.83 -13.19
C TYR A 247 19.35 23.91 -11.67
N GLU A 248 18.24 23.63 -11.02
CA GLU A 248 18.14 23.62 -9.56
C GLU A 248 18.89 22.41 -8.99
N LEU A 249 19.78 22.67 -8.00
CA LEU A 249 20.48 21.61 -7.27
C LEU A 249 19.56 21.03 -6.20
N ILE A 250 19.19 19.75 -6.33
CA ILE A 250 18.39 19.03 -5.33
C ILE A 250 19.30 18.36 -4.29
N SER A 251 20.43 17.80 -4.74
CA SER A 251 21.34 17.03 -3.88
C SER A 251 22.70 16.86 -4.55
N GLU A 252 23.75 16.58 -3.78
CA GLU A 252 25.08 16.26 -4.29
C GLU A 252 25.61 14.97 -3.65
N LYS A 253 26.41 14.24 -4.42
CA LYS A 253 27.10 13.01 -4.00
C LYS A 253 28.44 12.99 -4.71
N GLU A 254 29.50 12.51 -4.07
CA GLU A 254 30.88 12.42 -4.59
C GLU A 254 30.99 12.36 -6.13
N GLY A 255 31.33 13.49 -6.75
CA GLY A 255 31.51 13.60 -8.22
C GLY A 255 30.24 13.90 -9.04
N TRP A 256 29.07 14.03 -8.42
CA TRP A 256 27.76 14.16 -9.07
C TRP A 256 26.84 15.19 -8.40
N PHE A 257 26.06 15.88 -9.23
CA PHE A 257 24.96 16.74 -8.83
C PHE A 257 23.63 16.17 -9.29
N LYS A 258 22.65 16.12 -8.40
CA LYS A 258 21.27 15.80 -8.72
C LYS A 258 20.54 17.10 -9.04
N ILE A 259 20.07 17.22 -10.27
CA ILE A 259 19.40 18.41 -10.78
C ILE A 259 17.92 18.16 -11.09
N LYS A 260 17.11 19.22 -11.02
CA LYS A 260 15.71 19.23 -11.46
C LYS A 260 15.61 19.70 -12.91
N LEU A 261 14.98 18.91 -13.78
CA LEU A 261 14.67 19.27 -15.17
C LEU A 261 13.32 19.98 -15.28
N THR A 262 13.07 20.64 -16.42
CA THR A 262 11.85 21.42 -16.73
C THR A 262 10.53 20.62 -16.71
N ASN A 263 10.58 19.29 -16.67
CA ASN A 263 9.41 18.40 -16.62
C ASN A 263 9.21 17.74 -15.24
N ASP A 264 9.69 18.37 -14.16
CA ASP A 264 9.75 17.81 -12.79
C ASP A 264 10.53 16.48 -12.64
N LYS A 265 11.18 16.02 -13.72
CA LYS A 265 12.10 14.88 -13.68
C LYS A 265 13.39 15.28 -12.99
N VAL A 266 13.96 14.34 -12.25
CA VAL A 266 15.23 14.53 -11.54
C VAL A 266 16.27 13.58 -12.11
N GLY A 267 17.53 14.02 -12.13
CA GLY A 267 18.61 13.22 -12.66
C GLY A 267 19.97 13.69 -12.22
N TRP A 268 20.97 12.84 -12.43
CA TRP A 268 22.33 13.06 -11.98
C TRP A 268 23.22 13.48 -13.14
N ILE A 269 23.97 14.56 -12.93
CA ILE A 269 24.99 15.06 -13.83
C ILE A 269 26.35 15.01 -13.16
N SER A 270 27.42 14.86 -13.93
CA SER A 270 28.76 14.86 -13.37
C SER A 270 29.17 16.27 -12.95
N SER A 271 29.62 16.42 -11.70
CA SER A 271 30.10 17.69 -11.13
C SER A 271 31.34 18.26 -11.84
N GLN A 272 32.07 17.44 -12.62
CA GLN A 272 33.24 17.90 -13.39
C GLN A 272 32.87 18.85 -14.55
N TYR A 273 31.61 18.81 -15.00
CA TYR A 273 31.10 19.63 -16.11
C TYR A 273 30.04 20.62 -15.65
N ALA A 274 29.98 20.92 -14.37
CA ALA A 274 28.93 21.74 -13.80
C ALA A 274 29.43 22.47 -12.55
N VAL A 275 29.00 23.71 -12.33
CA VAL A 275 29.45 24.51 -11.18
C VAL A 275 28.26 25.07 -10.41
N LYS A 276 28.35 25.04 -9.07
CA LYS A 276 27.34 25.65 -8.19
C LYS A 276 27.37 27.18 -8.38
N LYS A 277 26.20 27.78 -8.48
CA LYS A 277 25.95 29.21 -8.68
C LYS A 277 25.04 29.75 -7.59
#